data_AF-A0A355GBZ6-F1
#
_entry.id   AF-A0A355GBZ6-F1
#
_cell.length_a   1.000
_cell.length_b   1.000
_cell.length_c   1.000
_cell.angle_alpha   90.00
_cell.angle_beta   90.00
_cell.angle_gamma   90.00
#
_symmetry.space_group_name_H-M   'P 1'
#
loop_
_entity.id
_entity.type
_entity.pdbx_description
1 polymer ?
#
loop_
_entity_poly.entity_id
_entity_poly.type
_entity_poly.pdbx_seq_one_letter_code
_entity_poly.pdbx_strand_id
1 'polypeptide(L)'
;MNSGRLRASDLSGNPEPGHKAAPTFKIFPSTEAAPFDHPEQLLKGITRSRDYLLSLQHEAGYWVGELEGDSILESEYILLLAFLGKQNSDEAVQAANYLMDTQMP
;
A
#
# COMPACT_ATOMS: atom_id res chain seq x y z
N MET A 1 0.67 24.06 -1.44
CA MET A 1 1.61 23.11 -2.10
C MET A 1 2.83 22.95 -1.21
N ASN A 2 2.88 21.90 -0.39
CA ASN A 2 4.09 21.42 0.26
C ASN A 2 4.03 19.90 0.21
N SER A 3 4.77 19.32 -0.75
CA SER A 3 4.79 17.90 -1.01
C SER A 3 5.63 17.24 0.09
N GLY A 4 4.95 16.58 1.04
CA GLY A 4 5.55 15.84 2.16
C GLY A 4 6.24 14.55 1.75
N ARG A 5 7.08 14.59 0.71
CA ARG A 5 7.91 13.45 0.31
C ARG A 5 9.14 13.40 1.20
N LEU A 6 9.15 12.45 2.13
CA LEU A 6 10.33 12.05 2.90
C LEU A 6 11.43 11.62 1.92
N ARG A 7 12.66 12.13 2.08
CA ARG A 7 13.82 11.71 1.29
C ARG A 7 14.62 10.68 2.09
N ALA A 8 15.25 9.73 1.39
CA ALA A 8 16.08 8.70 2.02
C ALA A 8 17.23 9.26 2.88
N SER A 9 17.64 10.51 2.63
CA SER A 9 18.61 11.26 3.45
C SER A 9 18.17 11.46 4.89
N ASP A 10 16.85 11.50 5.14
CA ASP A 10 16.27 11.84 6.44
C ASP A 10 16.34 10.65 7.43
N LEU A 11 16.84 9.49 6.97
CA LEU A 11 16.98 8.24 7.71
C LEU A 11 18.39 8.00 8.26
N SER A 12 19.35 8.90 8.02
CA SER A 12 20.77 8.68 8.37
C SER A 12 21.15 9.27 9.74
N GLY A 13 20.66 8.65 10.82
CA GLY A 13 21.25 8.79 12.15
C GLY A 13 22.26 7.67 12.40
N ASN A 14 23.51 8.01 12.74
CA ASN A 14 24.53 7.02 13.06
C ASN A 14 24.13 6.21 14.31
N PRO A 15 24.26 4.87 14.33
CA PRO A 15 23.84 4.07 15.47
C PRO A 15 24.92 4.06 16.57
N GLU A 16 24.54 4.49 17.78
CA GLU A 16 25.32 4.26 19.00
C GLU A 16 25.32 2.76 19.36
N PRO A 17 26.46 2.17 19.77
CA PRO A 17 26.57 0.74 19.98
C PRO A 17 25.94 0.36 21.33
N GLY A 18 24.79 -0.32 21.30
CA GLY A 18 24.25 -0.99 22.49
C GLY A 18 22.74 -0.92 22.70
N HIS A 19 21.99 -0.19 21.87
CA HIS A 19 20.53 -0.21 21.94
C HIS A 19 19.97 -1.09 20.82
N LYS A 20 19.20 -2.14 21.16
CA LYS A 20 18.27 -2.76 20.22
C LYS A 20 17.25 -1.69 19.83
N ALA A 21 17.58 -0.90 18.82
CA ALA A 21 16.76 0.20 18.35
C ALA A 21 15.53 -0.39 17.65
N ALA A 22 14.45 -0.59 18.41
CA ALA A 22 13.13 -0.54 17.82
C ALA A 22 13.03 0.82 17.12
N PRO A 23 12.66 0.89 15.83
CA PRO A 23 12.57 2.16 15.14
C PRO A 23 11.50 3.02 15.82
N THR A 24 11.94 4.02 16.57
CA THR A 24 11.07 5.05 17.14
C THR A 24 10.61 5.92 15.99
N PHE A 25 9.51 5.52 15.35
CA PHE A 25 8.80 6.38 14.42
C PHE A 25 8.25 7.54 15.24
N LYS A 26 8.90 8.71 15.17
CA LYS A 26 8.31 9.95 15.65
C LYS A 26 7.15 10.27 14.72
N ILE A 27 5.99 9.67 15.01
CA ILE A 27 4.70 10.17 14.54
C ILE A 27 4.74 11.67 14.83
N PHE A 28 4.57 12.48 13.80
CA PHE A 28 4.73 13.94 13.81
C PHE A 28 4.37 14.60 15.16
N PRO A 29 5.16 15.58 15.63
CA PRO A 29 4.79 16.32 16.82
C PRO A 29 3.55 17.15 16.47
N SER A 30 2.44 16.88 17.17
CA SER A 30 1.58 17.89 17.79
C SER A 30 0.50 17.17 18.60
N THR A 31 0.91 16.54 19.70
CA THR A 31 0.01 16.25 20.82
C THR A 31 -0.25 17.51 21.66
N GLU A 32 0.19 18.68 21.21
CA GLU A 32 -0.38 19.96 21.66
C GLU A 32 -1.80 20.07 21.12
N ALA A 33 -2.73 19.47 21.87
CA ALA A 33 -4.18 19.69 21.85
C ALA A 33 -4.79 19.88 20.45
N ALA A 34 -4.59 18.92 19.55
CA ALA A 34 -5.49 18.82 18.41
C ALA A 34 -6.91 18.51 18.94
N PRO A 35 -7.96 19.22 18.48
CA PRO A 35 -9.30 19.15 19.04
C PRO A 35 -10.00 17.90 18.52
N PHE A 36 -9.57 16.74 18.99
CA PHE A 36 -10.22 15.49 18.67
C PHE A 36 -11.24 15.19 19.75
N ASP A 37 -12.50 15.05 19.35
CA ASP A 37 -13.60 14.77 20.27
C ASP A 37 -13.36 13.48 21.10
N HIS A 38 -12.56 12.54 20.57
CA HIS A 38 -12.27 11.24 21.18
C HIS A 38 -10.80 10.77 21.02
N PRO A 39 -9.84 11.32 21.79
CA PRO A 39 -8.42 11.01 21.64
C PRO A 39 -8.08 9.54 21.92
N GLU A 40 -8.76 8.88 22.88
CA GLU A 40 -8.54 7.46 23.19
C GLU A 40 -8.95 6.55 22.03
N GLN A 41 -10.08 6.84 21.38
CA GLN A 41 -10.56 6.07 20.23
C GLN A 41 -9.62 6.23 19.04
N LEU A 42 -9.11 7.45 18.82
CA LEU A 42 -8.10 7.73 17.80
C LEU A 42 -6.83 6.92 18.04
N LEU A 43 -6.28 6.93 19.25
CA LEU A 43 -5.08 6.16 19.60
C LEU A 43 -5.30 4.64 19.44
N LYS A 44 -6.49 4.16 19.81
CA LYS A 44 -6.88 2.76 19.60
C LYS A 44 -6.94 2.41 18.11
N GLY A 45 -7.51 3.30 17.28
CA GLY A 45 -7.53 3.17 15.83
C GLY A 45 -6.12 3.10 15.24
N ILE A 46 -5.26 4.06 15.60
CA ILE A 46 -3.85 4.10 15.17
C ILE A 46 -3.11 2.81 15.53
N THR A 47 -3.28 2.33 16.77
CA THR A 47 -2.63 1.10 17.24
C THR A 47 -3.06 -0.09 16.40
N ARG A 48 -4.37 -0.27 16.19
CA ARG A 48 -4.91 -1.38 15.40
C ARG A 48 -4.47 -1.32 13.93
N SER A 49 -4.49 -0.14 13.32
CA SER A 49 -4.06 0.02 11.92
C SER A 49 -2.57 -0.23 11.74
N ARG A 50 -1.74 0.25 12.67
CA ARG A 50 -0.30 -0.04 12.68
C ARG A 50 -0.05 -1.54 12.77
N ASP A 51 -0.66 -2.20 13.74
CA ASP A 51 -0.45 -3.62 13.99
C ASP A 51 -0.92 -4.47 12.79
N TYR A 52 -2.05 -4.08 12.16
CA TYR A 52 -2.52 -4.71 10.93
C TYR A 52 -1.54 -4.51 9.77
N LEU A 53 -1.10 -3.28 9.48
CA LEU A 53 -0.15 -3.02 8.40
C LEU A 53 1.18 -3.73 8.63
N LEU A 54 1.69 -3.77 9.86
CA LEU A 54 2.90 -4.54 10.19
C LEU A 54 2.70 -6.04 10.00
N SER A 55 1.48 -6.56 10.25
CA SER A 55 1.17 -7.98 10.00
C SER A 55 1.15 -8.35 8.50
N LEU A 56 1.01 -7.36 7.60
CA LEU A 56 1.09 -7.53 6.15
C LEU A 56 2.51 -7.36 5.59
N GLN A 57 3.49 -6.97 6.42
CA GLN A 57 4.86 -6.76 5.97
C GLN A 57 5.51 -8.10 5.65
N HIS A 58 6.13 -8.19 4.46
CA HIS A 58 6.94 -9.34 4.10
C HIS A 58 8.19 -9.43 4.98
N GLU A 59 8.72 -10.63 5.22
CA GLU A 59 9.90 -10.86 6.08
C GLU A 59 11.14 -10.06 5.64
N ALA A 60 11.27 -9.79 4.34
CA ALA A 60 12.34 -8.96 3.77
C ALA A 60 12.14 -7.45 3.96
N GLY A 61 11.05 -7.02 4.61
CA GLY A 61 10.79 -5.63 5.02
C GLY A 61 9.95 -4.78 4.08
N TYR A 62 9.46 -5.32 2.96
CA TYR A 62 8.59 -4.62 2.02
C TYR A 62 7.10 -4.94 2.22
N TRP A 63 6.23 -4.17 1.58
CA TRP A 63 4.79 -4.45 1.46
C TRP A 63 4.43 -4.74 0.01
N VAL A 64 3.45 -5.63 -0.18
CA VAL A 64 2.83 -5.89 -1.48
C VAL A 64 1.36 -5.57 -1.34
N GLY A 65 0.87 -4.71 -2.22
CA GLY A 65 -0.54 -4.45 -2.42
C GLY A 65 -0.87 -4.53 -3.90
N GLU A 66 -2.13 -4.76 -4.21
CA GLU A 66 -2.61 -4.69 -5.58
C GLU A 66 -2.47 -3.24 -6.09
N LEU A 67 -1.95 -3.11 -7.30
CA LEU A 67 -1.90 -1.83 -8.01
C LEU A 67 -3.08 -1.78 -8.97
N GLU A 68 -4.19 -1.21 -8.49
CA GLU A 68 -5.41 -1.07 -9.29
C GLU A 68 -5.28 0.15 -10.23
N GLY A 69 -5.62 -0.07 -11.51
CA GLY A 69 -5.60 0.94 -12.57
C GLY A 69 -6.97 1.05 -13.25
N ASP A 70 -6.99 1.64 -14.45
CA ASP A 70 -8.14 1.47 -15.34
C ASP A 70 -8.16 0.05 -15.94
N SER A 71 -9.20 -0.26 -16.70
CA SER A 71 -9.40 -1.57 -17.33
C SER A 71 -8.64 -1.77 -18.65
N ILE A 72 -7.68 -0.87 -18.97
CA ILE A 72 -6.96 -0.93 -20.24
C ILE A 72 -6.07 -2.17 -20.31
N LEU A 73 -5.41 -2.53 -19.20
CA LEU A 73 -4.43 -3.61 -19.17
C LEU A 73 -5.07 -4.96 -19.48
N GLU A 74 -6.27 -5.22 -18.96
CA GLU A 74 -7.01 -6.45 -19.22
C GLU A 74 -7.47 -6.51 -20.68
N SER A 75 -8.00 -5.40 -21.21
CA SER A 75 -8.49 -5.35 -22.59
C SER A 75 -7.35 -5.53 -23.62
N GLU A 76 -6.23 -4.84 -23.44
CA GLU A 76 -5.06 -4.97 -24.32
C GLU A 76 -4.40 -6.34 -24.17
N TYR A 77 -4.39 -6.91 -22.98
CA TYR A 77 -3.83 -8.24 -22.76
C TYR A 77 -4.66 -9.32 -23.46
N ILE A 78 -6.00 -9.24 -23.44
CA ILE A 78 -6.86 -10.13 -24.23
C ILE A 78 -6.56 -10.01 -25.72
N LEU A 79 -6.43 -8.78 -26.24
CA LEU A 79 -6.09 -8.55 -27.65
C LEU A 79 -4.72 -9.13 -28.02
N LEU A 80 -3.73 -8.97 -27.14
CA LEU A 80 -2.40 -9.56 -27.31
C LEU A 80 -2.46 -11.10 -27.31
N LEU A 81 -3.20 -11.70 -26.37
CA LEU A 81 -3.37 -13.15 -26.31
C LEU A 81 -4.04 -13.68 -27.57
N ALA A 82 -5.06 -13.00 -28.09
CA ALA A 82 -5.70 -13.35 -29.35
C ALA A 82 -4.73 -13.25 -30.54
N PHE A 83 -3.93 -12.18 -30.62
CA PHE A 83 -2.90 -12.04 -31.65
C PHE A 83 -1.88 -13.19 -31.62
N LEU A 84 -1.54 -13.70 -30.42
CA LEU A 84 -0.63 -14.82 -30.22
C LEU A 84 -1.31 -16.20 -30.35
N GLY A 85 -2.60 -16.27 -30.71
CA GLY A 85 -3.35 -17.53 -30.82
C GLY A 85 -3.69 -18.19 -29.48
N LYS A 86 -3.71 -17.43 -28.39
CA LYS A 86 -3.97 -17.84 -27.00
C LYS A 86 -5.29 -17.31 -26.44
N GLN A 87 -6.25 -16.96 -27.28
CA GLN A 87 -7.54 -16.38 -26.87
C GLN A 87 -8.38 -17.26 -25.93
N ASN A 88 -8.13 -18.58 -25.90
CA ASN A 88 -8.84 -19.53 -25.04
C ASN A 88 -8.04 -19.92 -23.79
N SER A 89 -7.00 -19.15 -23.44
CA SER A 89 -6.20 -19.37 -22.24
C SER A 89 -6.96 -18.97 -20.97
N ASP A 90 -6.59 -19.56 -19.85
CA ASP A 90 -7.18 -19.21 -18.55
C ASP A 90 -6.94 -17.73 -18.21
N GLU A 91 -5.80 -17.18 -18.64
CA GLU A 91 -5.46 -15.77 -18.49
C GLU A 91 -6.42 -14.86 -19.27
N ALA A 92 -6.79 -15.23 -20.50
CA ALA A 92 -7.76 -14.48 -21.29
C ALA A 92 -9.15 -14.50 -20.63
N VAL A 93 -9.56 -15.64 -20.07
CA VAL A 93 -10.84 -15.78 -19.36
C VAL A 93 -10.85 -14.94 -18.08
N GLN A 94 -9.78 -14.96 -17.29
CA GLN A 94 -9.68 -14.15 -16.06
C GLN A 94 -9.73 -12.65 -16.35
N ALA A 95 -8.98 -12.18 -17.34
CA ALA A 95 -9.02 -10.79 -17.77
C ALA A 95 -10.42 -10.39 -18.25
N ALA A 96 -11.11 -11.25 -19.01
CA ALA A 96 -12.46 -10.98 -19.49
C ALA A 96 -13.47 -10.90 -18.34
N ASN A 97 -13.38 -11.79 -17.34
CA ASN A 97 -14.25 -11.75 -16.16
C ASN A 97 -14.06 -10.45 -15.37
N TYR A 98 -12.82 -10.02 -15.16
CA TYR A 98 -12.54 -8.75 -14.47
C TYR A 98 -13.15 -7.54 -15.21
N LEU A 99 -13.10 -7.52 -16.56
CA LEU A 99 -13.76 -6.48 -17.36
C LEU A 99 -15.28 -6.47 -17.17
N MET A 100 -15.90 -7.64 -17.04
CA MET A 100 -17.35 -7.74 -16.81
C MET A 100 -17.72 -7.29 -15.39
N ASP A 101 -16.90 -7.62 -14.39
CA ASP A 101 -17.13 -7.24 -12.99
C ASP A 101 -16.96 -5.73 -12.76
N THR A 102 -16.11 -5.06 -13.55
CA THR A 102 -15.84 -3.62 -13.46
C THR A 102 -16.76 -2.77 -14.37
N GLN A 103 -17.66 -3.40 -15.12
CA GLN A 103 -18.58 -2.71 -16.02
C GLN A 103 -19.63 -1.89 -15.25
N MET A 104 -19.78 -0.62 -15.60
CA MET A 104 -20.84 0.24 -15.07
C MET A 104 -22.21 -0.09 -15.69
N PRO A 105 -23.34 0.20 -14.98
CA PRO A 105 -24.70 -0.01 -15.50
C PRO A 105 -25.04 0.75 -16.79
#